data_AF-A0AAP2UMU9-F1
#
_entry.id   AF-A0AAP2UMU9-F1
#
_cell.length_a   1.000
_cell.length_b   1.000
_cell.length_c   1.000
_cell.angle_alpha   90.00
_cell.angle_beta   90.00
_cell.angle_gamma   90.00
#
_symmetry.space_group_name_H-M   'P 1'
#
loop_
_entity.id
_entity.type
_entity.pdbx_description
1 polymer ?
#
loop_
_entity_poly.entity_id
_entity_poly.type
_entity_poly.pdbx_seq_one_letter_code
_entity_poly.pdbx_strand_id
1 'polypeptide(L)'
;MEESPVPESFWANTSGNEIIYRYIQQGTAQMKVEFDELMKGNAIEKNIKSELTYREMNDIDNIYSFLLFTGYLKIEKSSDLYRYYLKIPNKEIEMIYVQIFSQWFDAVIKKNSTSFYTALYKGDEEEARKVLNAILFQSISYFDAKEDFYHGFLTGMLQEFHVISNRESGMGRFDLAVIPDDFSKRGLIIECKHAASLRSLKAESEAAAEQIREKQYIEGYLADGYTDFIGYGIAFYKKSCYITKLNKNR
;
A
#
# COMPACT_ATOMS: atom_id res chain seq x y z
N MET A 1 36.73 5.00 22.64
CA MET A 1 36.08 5.69 21.51
C MET A 1 34.68 5.98 22.00
N GLU A 2 34.40 7.24 22.33
CA GLU A 2 33.04 7.66 22.65
C GLU A 2 32.21 7.54 21.37
N GLU A 3 31.14 6.75 21.43
CA GLU A 3 30.13 6.73 20.36
C GLU A 3 29.51 8.12 20.29
N SER A 4 29.65 8.78 19.15
CA SER A 4 28.93 10.02 18.85
C SER A 4 27.43 9.75 18.99
N PRO A 5 26.67 10.56 19.75
CA PRO A 5 25.25 10.35 19.91
C PRO A 5 24.56 10.45 18.55
N VAL A 6 23.82 9.40 18.17
CA VAL A 6 22.92 9.42 17.01
C VAL A 6 21.87 10.50 17.28
N PRO A 7 21.67 11.49 16.39
CA PRO A 7 20.70 12.54 16.63
C PRO A 7 19.30 11.95 16.81
N GLU A 8 18.66 12.22 17.95
CA GLU A 8 17.24 11.94 18.14
C GLU A 8 16.42 12.87 17.23
N SER A 9 15.42 12.32 16.53
CA SER A 9 14.59 13.09 15.61
C SER A 9 13.81 14.15 16.39
N PHE A 10 14.09 15.42 16.10
CA PHE A 10 13.48 16.58 16.74
C PHE A 10 11.96 16.67 16.46
N TRP A 11 11.47 15.93 15.45
CA TRP A 11 10.08 15.97 14.97
C TRP A 11 9.27 14.71 15.26
N ALA A 12 9.86 13.72 15.92
CA ALA A 12 9.11 12.56 16.39
C ALA A 12 8.07 13.02 17.44
N ASN A 13 6.78 12.82 17.15
CA ASN A 13 5.63 13.09 18.03
C ASN A 13 5.25 14.56 18.29
N THR A 14 5.23 15.43 17.28
CA THR A 14 4.65 16.79 17.41
C THR A 14 3.25 16.89 16.79
N SER A 15 2.50 17.95 17.13
CA SER A 15 1.21 18.30 16.49
C SER A 15 1.32 18.49 14.97
N GLY A 16 2.52 18.67 14.43
CA GLY A 16 2.80 18.70 13.00
C GLY A 16 2.60 17.36 12.29
N ASN A 17 2.72 16.23 13.00
CA ASN A 17 2.48 14.92 12.40
C ASN A 17 0.97 14.66 12.20
N GLU A 18 0.12 15.22 13.06
CA GLU A 18 -1.33 15.10 12.94
C GLU A 18 -1.86 15.78 11.66
N ILE A 19 -1.28 16.94 11.28
CA ILE A 19 -1.73 17.64 10.08
C ILE A 19 -1.36 16.86 8.80
N ILE A 20 -0.20 16.18 8.79
CA ILE A 20 0.19 15.32 7.67
C ILE A 20 -0.72 14.09 7.61
N TYR A 21 -1.08 13.53 8.76
CA TYR A 21 -2.04 12.43 8.80
C TYR A 21 -3.40 12.86 8.24
N ARG A 22 -3.90 14.04 8.63
CA ARG A 22 -5.11 14.63 8.07
C ARG A 22 -4.99 14.90 6.57
N TYR A 23 -3.86 15.41 6.10
CA TYR A 23 -3.58 15.60 4.68
C TYR A 23 -3.70 14.30 3.89
N ILE A 24 -3.10 13.22 4.39
CA ILE A 24 -3.11 11.90 3.73
C ILE A 24 -4.54 11.31 3.76
N GLN A 25 -5.25 11.47 4.88
CA GLN A 25 -6.59 10.89 5.07
C GLN A 25 -7.70 11.65 4.34
N GLN A 26 -7.69 12.98 4.41
CA GLN A 26 -8.76 13.87 3.94
C GLN A 26 -8.40 14.60 2.63
N GLY A 27 -7.17 14.43 2.13
CA GLY A 27 -6.71 15.08 0.91
C GLY A 27 -7.53 14.69 -0.31
N THR A 28 -7.77 15.68 -1.18
CA THR A 28 -8.44 15.47 -2.46
C THR A 28 -7.60 14.57 -3.38
N ALA A 29 -8.18 14.06 -4.46
CA ALA A 29 -7.43 13.29 -5.47
C ALA A 29 -6.21 14.07 -6.01
N GLN A 30 -6.37 15.39 -6.18
CA GLN A 30 -5.28 16.28 -6.60
C GLN A 30 -4.17 16.37 -5.55
N MET A 31 -4.51 16.45 -4.26
CA MET A 31 -3.51 16.45 -3.18
C MET A 31 -2.73 15.13 -3.15
N LYS A 32 -3.37 13.99 -3.40
CA LYS A 32 -2.66 12.70 -3.49
C LYS A 32 -1.65 12.67 -4.64
N VAL A 33 -2.00 13.24 -5.80
CA VAL A 33 -1.07 13.39 -6.93
C VAL A 33 0.11 14.30 -6.56
N GLU A 34 -0.15 15.39 -5.85
CA GLU A 34 0.89 16.33 -5.41
C GLU A 34 1.82 15.70 -4.38
N PHE A 35 1.29 14.89 -3.48
CA PHE A 35 2.09 14.08 -2.57
C PHE A 35 2.96 13.07 -3.32
N ASP A 36 2.41 12.39 -4.33
CA ASP A 36 3.17 11.49 -5.19
C ASP A 36 4.36 12.20 -5.83
N GLU A 37 4.19 13.45 -6.27
CA GLU A 37 5.29 14.26 -6.81
C GLU A 37 6.31 14.68 -5.74
N LEU A 38 5.85 15.11 -4.57
CA LEU A 38 6.73 15.43 -3.44
C LEU A 38 7.59 14.23 -3.03
N MET A 39 7.00 13.04 -2.94
CA MET A 39 7.68 11.79 -2.58
C MET A 39 8.68 11.32 -3.64
N LYS A 40 8.50 11.68 -4.92
CA LYS A 40 9.50 11.48 -5.97
C LYS A 40 10.64 12.51 -5.91
N GLY A 41 10.58 13.47 -5.01
CA GLY A 41 11.53 14.57 -4.91
C GLY A 41 11.27 15.71 -5.90
N ASN A 42 10.10 15.75 -6.53
CA ASN A 42 9.69 16.85 -7.38
C ASN A 42 9.10 18.00 -6.54
N ALA A 43 9.09 19.20 -7.11
CA ALA A 43 8.45 20.35 -6.48
C ALA A 43 7.03 20.55 -7.00
N ILE A 44 6.13 21.01 -6.13
CA ILE A 44 4.75 21.35 -6.48
C ILE A 44 4.54 22.87 -6.39
N GLU A 45 3.79 23.45 -7.32
CA GLU A 45 3.51 24.88 -7.30
C GLU A 45 2.27 25.17 -6.46
N LYS A 46 2.39 26.07 -5.48
CA LYS A 46 1.31 26.44 -4.57
C LYS A 46 1.29 27.93 -4.25
N ASN A 47 0.08 28.45 -4.05
CA ASN A 47 -0.11 29.75 -3.44
C ASN A 47 0.07 29.61 -1.93
N ILE A 48 0.87 30.49 -1.33
CA ILE A 48 1.16 30.52 0.10
C ILE A 48 0.55 31.77 0.70
N LYS A 49 -0.27 31.61 1.75
CA LYS A 49 -0.69 32.73 2.58
C LYS A 49 0.47 33.14 3.47
N SER A 50 0.86 34.41 3.40
CA SER A 50 1.96 34.95 4.21
C SER A 50 1.66 34.97 5.71
N GLU A 51 0.38 35.00 6.08
CA GLU A 51 -0.09 35.00 7.46
C GLU A 51 -1.21 33.97 7.61
N LEU A 52 -1.15 33.18 8.68
CA LEU A 52 -2.20 32.23 9.07
C LEU A 52 -2.61 32.48 10.51
N THR A 53 -3.90 32.62 10.75
CA THR A 53 -4.42 32.55 12.12
C THR A 53 -4.48 31.10 12.61
N TYR A 54 -4.49 30.89 13.93
CA TYR A 54 -4.61 29.53 14.51
C TYR A 54 -5.86 28.78 14.03
N ARG A 55 -6.95 29.48 13.75
CA ARG A 55 -8.19 28.88 13.22
C ARG A 55 -8.02 28.39 11.78
N GLU A 56 -7.22 29.10 10.98
CA GLU A 56 -6.95 28.78 9.58
C GLU A 56 -5.89 27.68 9.40
N MET A 57 -5.08 27.39 10.42
CA MET A 57 -4.11 26.29 10.39
C MET A 57 -4.79 24.91 10.28
N ASN A 58 -6.03 24.78 10.74
CA ASN A 58 -6.79 23.53 10.69
C ASN A 58 -7.57 23.32 9.38
N ASP A 59 -7.54 24.31 8.49
CA ASP A 59 -8.21 24.29 7.19
C ASP A 59 -7.32 23.60 6.14
N ILE A 60 -7.90 22.61 5.44
CA ILE A 60 -7.22 21.81 4.43
C ILE A 60 -6.72 22.69 3.26
N ASP A 61 -7.39 23.80 2.98
CA ASP A 61 -7.01 24.73 1.91
C ASP A 61 -5.70 25.48 2.22
N ASN A 62 -5.34 25.60 3.50
CA ASN A 62 -4.13 26.29 3.95
C ASN A 62 -2.98 25.33 4.27
N ILE A 63 -3.15 24.02 4.04
CA ILE A 63 -2.22 22.99 4.49
C ILE A 63 -0.80 23.21 3.98
N TYR A 64 -0.63 23.63 2.73
CA TYR A 64 0.69 23.88 2.14
C TYR A 64 1.41 25.08 2.79
N SER A 65 0.67 26.09 3.26
CA SER A 65 1.23 27.22 4.00
C SER A 65 1.69 26.75 5.39
N PHE A 66 0.90 25.92 6.06
CA PHE A 66 1.29 25.33 7.34
C PHE A 66 2.52 24.42 7.21
N LEU A 67 2.52 23.49 6.26
CA LEU A 67 3.62 22.57 6.01
C LEU A 67 4.92 23.32 5.71
N LEU A 68 4.83 24.47 5.02
CA LEU A 68 5.98 25.34 4.79
C LEU A 68 6.46 25.99 6.10
N PHE A 69 5.56 26.62 6.88
CA PHE A 69 5.95 27.32 8.11
C PHE A 69 6.46 26.41 9.22
N THR A 70 6.02 25.16 9.23
CA THR A 70 6.48 24.14 10.18
C THR A 70 7.68 23.34 9.67
N GLY A 71 8.18 23.65 8.46
CA GLY A 71 9.40 23.05 7.93
C GLY A 71 9.24 21.65 7.33
N TYR A 72 8.00 21.16 7.13
CA TYR A 72 7.75 19.93 6.38
C TYR A 72 7.89 20.12 4.86
N LEU A 73 7.82 21.37 4.38
CA LEU A 73 8.17 21.77 3.03
C LEU A 73 9.14 22.95 3.07
N LYS A 74 9.93 23.10 2.01
CA LYS A 74 10.76 24.29 1.75
C LYS A 74 10.41 24.90 0.40
N ILE A 75 10.67 26.19 0.26
CA ILE A 75 10.64 26.88 -1.03
C ILE A 75 11.89 26.45 -1.82
N GLU A 76 11.68 25.90 -3.02
CA GLU A 76 12.74 25.67 -4.00
C GLU A 76 12.98 26.93 -4.84
N LYS A 77 11.90 27.59 -5.30
CA LYS A 77 11.95 28.86 -6.04
C LYS A 77 10.59 29.58 -6.00
N SER A 78 10.60 30.89 -6.24
CA SER A 78 9.40 31.70 -6.44
C SER A 78 8.99 31.67 -7.92
N SER A 79 7.70 31.58 -8.20
CA SER A 79 7.17 31.73 -9.57
C SER A 79 6.44 33.06 -9.79
N ASP A 80 5.80 33.59 -8.74
CA ASP A 80 5.10 34.88 -8.74
C ASP A 80 4.99 35.42 -7.30
N LEU A 81 4.33 36.57 -7.11
CA LEU A 81 3.94 37.11 -5.82
C LEU A 81 3.00 36.12 -5.10
N TYR A 82 3.44 35.61 -3.95
CA TYR A 82 2.76 34.58 -3.14
C TYR A 82 2.69 33.17 -3.75
N ARG A 83 3.36 32.92 -4.89
CA ARG A 83 3.38 31.59 -5.52
C ARG A 83 4.78 30.99 -5.52
N TYR A 84 4.89 29.78 -4.99
CA TYR A 84 6.16 29.12 -4.74
C TYR A 84 6.12 27.66 -5.19
N TYR A 85 7.27 27.20 -5.68
CA TYR A 85 7.53 25.77 -5.83
C TYR A 85 8.02 25.21 -4.49
N LEU A 86 7.25 24.29 -3.93
CA LEU A 86 7.52 23.67 -2.64
C LEU A 86 8.07 22.25 -2.80
N LYS A 87 8.99 21.85 -1.93
CA LYS A 87 9.64 20.54 -1.96
C LYS A 87 9.90 20.01 -0.56
N ILE A 88 9.99 18.69 -0.41
CA ILE A 88 10.45 18.05 0.83
C ILE A 88 11.91 18.49 1.10
N PRO A 89 12.22 18.99 2.31
CA PRO A 89 13.50 19.66 2.56
C PRO A 89 14.69 18.72 2.65
N ASN A 90 14.51 17.54 3.26
CA ASN A 90 15.57 16.58 3.57
C ASN A 90 14.98 15.15 3.79
N LYS A 91 15.86 14.18 4.01
CA LYS A 91 15.50 12.76 4.22
C LYS A 91 14.75 12.50 5.53
N GLU A 92 14.99 13.27 6.60
CA GLU A 92 14.27 13.11 7.86
C GLU A 92 12.77 13.37 7.68
N ILE A 93 12.44 14.49 7.03
CA ILE A 93 11.05 14.85 6.74
C ILE A 93 10.42 13.85 5.75
N GLU A 94 11.16 13.39 4.74
CA GLU A 94 10.70 12.31 3.84
C GLU A 94 10.32 11.05 4.63
N MET A 95 11.13 10.65 5.62
CA MET A 95 10.85 9.49 6.46
C MET A 95 9.59 9.68 7.32
N ILE A 96 9.33 10.89 7.83
CA ILE A 96 8.10 11.19 8.57
C ILE A 96 6.88 11.01 7.67
N TYR A 97 6.94 11.52 6.43
CA TYR A 97 5.86 11.32 5.45
C TYR A 97 5.61 9.84 5.14
N VAL A 98 6.68 9.06 4.93
CA VAL A 98 6.59 7.60 4.73
C VAL A 98 5.93 6.93 5.94
N GLN A 99 6.37 7.24 7.16
CA GLN A 99 5.85 6.63 8.37
C GLN A 99 4.37 6.92 8.58
N ILE A 100 3.94 8.17 8.42
CA ILE A 100 2.54 8.57 8.60
C ILE A 100 1.67 7.93 7.51
N PHE A 101 2.16 7.87 6.27
CA PHE A 101 1.46 7.16 5.22
C PHE A 101 1.32 5.67 5.54
N SER A 102 2.38 4.99 5.98
CA SER A 102 2.35 3.59 6.38
C SER A 102 1.31 3.35 7.48
N GLN A 103 1.28 4.18 8.52
CA GLN A 103 0.30 4.07 9.61
C GLN A 103 -1.15 4.22 9.12
N TRP A 104 -1.39 5.23 8.27
CA TRP A 104 -2.71 5.43 7.67
C TRP A 104 -3.09 4.24 6.77
N PHE A 105 -2.14 3.74 5.98
CA PHE A 105 -2.37 2.63 5.07
C PHE A 105 -2.67 1.32 5.81
N ASP A 106 -1.97 1.05 6.91
CA ASP A 106 -2.26 -0.07 7.81
C ASP A 106 -3.68 0.00 8.38
N ALA A 107 -4.16 1.20 8.72
CA ALA A 107 -5.54 1.39 9.17
C ALA A 107 -6.56 1.11 8.05
N VAL A 108 -6.26 1.51 6.81
CA VAL A 108 -7.09 1.19 5.63
C VAL A 108 -7.10 -0.33 5.37
N ILE A 109 -5.94 -0.98 5.45
CA ILE A 109 -5.79 -2.43 5.33
C ILE A 109 -6.66 -3.14 6.37
N LYS A 110 -6.48 -2.83 7.66
CA LYS A 110 -7.22 -3.45 8.76
C LYS A 110 -8.74 -3.32 8.58
N LYS A 111 -9.21 -2.14 8.18
CA LYS A 111 -10.64 -1.88 7.94
C LYS A 111 -11.23 -2.78 6.84
N ASN A 112 -10.43 -3.20 5.86
CA ASN A 112 -10.88 -3.98 4.71
C ASN A 112 -10.38 -5.44 4.71
N SER A 113 -9.59 -5.84 5.70
CA SER A 113 -9.00 -7.19 5.79
C SER A 113 -10.07 -8.28 5.79
N THR A 114 -11.06 -8.16 6.68
CA THR A 114 -12.14 -9.15 6.81
C THR A 114 -12.98 -9.27 5.55
N SER A 115 -13.32 -8.17 4.88
CA SER A 115 -14.14 -8.20 3.66
C SER A 115 -13.37 -8.84 2.51
N PHE A 116 -12.08 -8.51 2.35
CA PHE A 116 -11.21 -9.11 1.35
C PHE A 116 -11.07 -10.63 1.56
N TYR A 117 -10.71 -11.05 2.79
CA TYR A 117 -10.61 -12.47 3.12
C TYR A 117 -11.93 -13.21 2.91
N THR A 118 -13.06 -12.64 3.33
CA THR A 118 -14.37 -13.27 3.18
C THR A 118 -14.73 -13.49 1.70
N ALA A 119 -14.40 -12.55 0.83
CA ALA A 119 -14.62 -12.68 -0.61
C ALA A 119 -13.79 -13.83 -1.20
N LEU A 120 -12.49 -13.89 -0.87
CA LEU A 120 -11.62 -15.00 -1.26
C LEU A 120 -12.10 -16.35 -0.70
N TYR A 121 -12.47 -16.40 0.58
CA TYR A 121 -12.97 -17.61 1.23
C TYR A 121 -14.24 -18.15 0.52
N LYS A 122 -15.13 -17.26 0.09
CA LYS A 122 -16.37 -17.63 -0.61
C LYS A 122 -16.19 -17.97 -2.09
N GLY A 123 -15.02 -17.75 -2.68
CA GLY A 123 -14.83 -17.97 -4.12
C GLY A 123 -15.22 -16.77 -4.98
N ASP A 124 -15.48 -15.59 -4.40
CA ASP A 124 -15.98 -14.39 -5.07
C ASP A 124 -14.81 -13.48 -5.50
N GLU A 125 -14.23 -13.79 -6.66
CA GLU A 125 -13.09 -13.06 -7.22
C GLU A 125 -13.44 -11.62 -7.61
N GLU A 126 -14.69 -11.33 -7.96
CA GLU A 126 -15.13 -10.00 -8.38
C GLU A 126 -15.22 -9.05 -7.18
N GLU A 127 -15.81 -9.48 -6.06
CA GLU A 127 -15.83 -8.67 -4.84
C GLU A 127 -14.42 -8.53 -4.25
N ALA A 128 -13.61 -9.60 -4.24
CA ALA A 128 -12.22 -9.53 -3.79
C ALA A 128 -11.42 -8.52 -4.64
N ARG A 129 -11.58 -8.54 -5.97
CA ARG A 129 -10.93 -7.62 -6.91
C ARG A 129 -11.40 -6.19 -6.69
N LYS A 130 -12.68 -5.96 -6.41
CA LYS A 130 -13.23 -4.64 -6.11
C LYS A 130 -12.68 -4.06 -4.81
N VAL A 131 -12.64 -4.85 -3.73
CA VAL A 131 -12.07 -4.44 -2.44
C VAL A 131 -10.59 -4.08 -2.62
N LEU A 132 -9.82 -4.96 -3.26
CA LEU A 132 -8.38 -4.75 -3.43
C LEU A 132 -8.07 -3.52 -4.30
N ASN A 133 -8.77 -3.34 -5.42
CA ASN A 133 -8.63 -2.14 -6.26
C ASN A 133 -9.03 -0.86 -5.53
N ALA A 134 -10.07 -0.89 -4.69
CA ALA A 134 -10.49 0.28 -3.93
C ALA A 134 -9.43 0.75 -2.93
N ILE A 135 -8.65 -0.18 -2.36
CA ILE A 135 -7.55 0.14 -1.45
C ILE A 135 -6.32 0.63 -2.23
N LEU A 136 -5.95 -0.08 -3.30
CA LEU A 136 -4.85 0.33 -4.19
C LEU A 136 -5.07 1.72 -4.79
N PHE A 137 -6.31 2.08 -5.14
CA PHE A 137 -6.61 3.42 -5.63
C PHE A 137 -6.31 4.51 -4.60
N GLN A 138 -6.44 4.19 -3.31
CA GLN A 138 -6.15 5.13 -2.23
C GLN A 138 -4.66 5.21 -1.90
N SER A 139 -3.85 4.25 -2.35
CA SER A 139 -2.40 4.22 -2.11
C SER A 139 -1.65 5.29 -2.90
N ILE A 140 -0.39 5.49 -2.52
CA ILE A 140 0.52 6.48 -3.09
C ILE A 140 1.48 5.75 -4.04
N SER A 141 1.59 6.23 -5.28
CA SER A 141 2.37 5.60 -6.34
C SER A 141 3.87 5.54 -6.08
N TYR A 142 4.38 6.28 -5.11
CA TYR A 142 5.74 6.09 -4.59
C TYR A 142 6.05 4.62 -4.24
N PHE A 143 5.05 3.87 -3.77
CA PHE A 143 5.23 2.48 -3.38
C PHE A 143 4.99 1.47 -4.52
N ASP A 144 4.36 1.89 -5.63
CA ASP A 144 4.01 1.02 -6.77
C ASP A 144 5.24 0.43 -7.48
N ALA A 145 6.40 1.10 -7.36
CA ALA A 145 7.65 0.69 -8.02
C ALA A 145 8.44 -0.39 -7.26
N LYS A 146 7.98 -0.77 -6.06
CA LYS A 146 8.63 -1.80 -5.24
C LYS A 146 7.79 -3.06 -5.33
N GLU A 147 8.30 -4.11 -5.97
CA GLU A 147 7.60 -5.40 -6.06
C GLU A 147 7.28 -5.98 -4.66
N ASP A 148 8.10 -5.66 -3.66
CA ASP A 148 7.89 -6.00 -2.25
C ASP A 148 6.64 -5.33 -1.65
N PHE A 149 6.18 -4.22 -2.23
CA PHE A 149 4.99 -3.51 -1.75
C PHE A 149 3.74 -4.35 -1.89
N TYR A 150 3.44 -4.91 -3.07
CA TYR A 150 2.20 -5.68 -3.26
C TYR A 150 2.17 -6.95 -2.41
N HIS A 151 3.35 -7.57 -2.23
CA HIS A 151 3.51 -8.73 -1.36
C HIS A 151 3.27 -8.39 0.11
N GLY A 152 3.96 -7.37 0.63
CA GLY A 152 3.77 -6.88 2.00
C GLY A 152 2.34 -6.38 2.23
N PHE A 153 1.74 -5.77 1.21
CA PHE A 153 0.35 -5.31 1.23
C PHE A 153 -0.64 -6.46 1.39
N LEU A 154 -0.54 -7.51 0.57
CA LEU A 154 -1.39 -8.69 0.70
C LEU A 154 -1.14 -9.42 2.02
N THR A 155 0.12 -9.51 2.46
CA THR A 155 0.48 -10.08 3.76
C THR A 155 -0.22 -9.31 4.88
N GLY A 156 -0.15 -7.97 4.88
CA GLY A 156 -0.84 -7.12 5.85
C GLY A 156 -2.36 -7.24 5.80
N MET A 157 -2.95 -7.40 4.60
CA MET A 157 -4.38 -7.65 4.41
C MET A 157 -4.83 -8.98 4.99
N LEU A 158 -3.95 -9.97 5.05
CA LEU A 158 -4.29 -11.32 5.51
C LEU A 158 -3.70 -11.65 6.89
N GLN A 159 -2.95 -10.74 7.53
CA GLN A 159 -2.19 -11.00 8.75
C GLN A 159 -3.02 -11.52 9.95
N GLU A 160 -4.34 -11.24 9.97
CA GLU A 160 -5.25 -11.73 11.01
C GLU A 160 -5.63 -13.21 10.82
N PHE A 161 -5.32 -13.77 9.65
CA PHE A 161 -5.47 -15.19 9.32
C PHE A 161 -4.09 -15.84 9.37
N HIS A 162 -4.01 -17.14 9.65
CA HIS A 162 -2.71 -17.81 9.75
C HIS A 162 -2.05 -17.88 8.36
N VAL A 163 -1.26 -16.85 8.04
CA VAL A 163 -0.59 -16.63 6.76
C VAL A 163 0.80 -17.21 6.80
N ILE A 164 1.14 -17.97 5.76
CA ILE A 164 2.50 -18.39 5.45
C ILE A 164 2.94 -17.64 4.20
N SER A 165 4.11 -17.01 4.25
CA SER A 165 4.74 -16.39 3.09
C SER A 165 6.06 -17.07 2.75
N ASN A 166 6.25 -17.54 1.50
CA ASN A 166 7.49 -18.23 1.10
C ASN A 166 8.46 -17.35 0.30
N ARG A 167 8.18 -16.05 0.12
CA ARG A 167 9.13 -15.16 -0.57
C ARG A 167 10.43 -14.97 0.20
N GLU A 168 10.39 -15.11 1.53
CA GLU A 168 11.56 -14.99 2.42
C GLU A 168 12.39 -16.28 2.51
N SER A 169 11.87 -17.44 2.09
CA SER A 169 12.57 -18.72 2.22
C SER A 169 13.38 -19.11 0.97
N GLY A 170 13.27 -18.37 -0.13
CA GLY A 170 14.04 -18.61 -1.37
C GLY A 170 13.69 -19.91 -2.10
N MET A 171 12.65 -20.64 -1.68
CA MET A 171 12.33 -21.98 -2.17
C MET A 171 11.27 -22.03 -3.28
N GLY A 172 10.77 -20.87 -3.76
CA GLY A 172 9.93 -20.78 -4.97
C GLY A 172 8.60 -21.56 -4.89
N ARG A 173 7.96 -21.60 -3.71
CA ARG A 173 6.83 -22.48 -3.39
C ARG A 173 5.44 -21.85 -3.46
N PHE A 174 5.25 -20.57 -3.24
CA PHE A 174 3.98 -19.83 -3.39
C PHE A 174 4.18 -18.48 -2.71
N ASP A 175 3.54 -17.42 -3.17
CA ASP A 175 3.74 -16.14 -2.49
C ASP A 175 3.10 -16.14 -1.10
N LEU A 176 1.82 -16.54 -1.01
CA LEU A 176 1.06 -16.56 0.23
C LEU A 176 0.14 -17.77 0.32
N ALA A 177 0.00 -18.33 1.51
CA ALA A 177 -1.05 -19.28 1.84
C ALA A 177 -1.74 -18.89 3.14
N VAL A 178 -3.06 -19.02 3.20
CA VAL A 178 -3.83 -18.90 4.44
C VAL A 178 -4.23 -20.30 4.86
N ILE A 179 -3.68 -20.75 5.99
CA ILE A 179 -3.87 -22.11 6.49
C ILE A 179 -4.96 -22.09 7.56
N PRO A 180 -6.02 -22.89 7.42
CA PRO A 180 -7.06 -22.94 8.44
C PRO A 180 -6.55 -23.67 9.70
N ASP A 181 -7.10 -23.29 10.85
CA ASP A 181 -6.87 -23.93 12.15
C ASP A 181 -7.49 -25.34 12.27
N ASP A 182 -8.46 -25.63 11.39
CA ASP A 182 -9.19 -26.88 11.30
C ASP A 182 -9.06 -27.43 9.88
N PHE A 183 -8.61 -28.68 9.74
CA PHE A 183 -8.38 -29.35 8.47
C PHE A 183 -9.64 -29.47 7.61
N SER A 184 -10.83 -29.37 8.21
CA SER A 184 -12.13 -29.39 7.53
C SER A 184 -12.55 -28.04 6.96
N LYS A 185 -11.92 -26.95 7.39
CA LYS A 185 -12.18 -25.60 6.87
C LYS A 185 -11.36 -25.35 5.61
N ARG A 186 -11.79 -24.35 4.83
CA ARG A 186 -11.14 -23.98 3.57
C ARG A 186 -9.88 -23.15 3.81
N GLY A 187 -8.78 -23.56 3.19
CA GLY A 187 -7.57 -22.75 3.06
C GLY A 187 -7.50 -21.98 1.74
N LEU A 188 -6.53 -21.06 1.64
CA LEU A 188 -6.28 -20.24 0.45
C LEU A 188 -4.82 -20.38 0.01
N ILE A 189 -4.59 -20.42 -1.31
CA ILE A 189 -3.26 -20.26 -1.92
C ILE A 189 -3.30 -19.07 -2.86
N ILE A 190 -2.31 -18.20 -2.78
CA ILE A 190 -2.23 -16.98 -3.57
C ILE A 190 -0.84 -16.91 -4.22
N GLU A 191 -0.84 -16.71 -5.52
CA GLU A 191 0.37 -16.42 -6.31
C GLU A 191 0.23 -15.04 -6.93
N CYS A 192 1.27 -14.23 -6.86
CA CYS A 192 1.28 -12.86 -7.31
C CYS A 192 2.17 -12.68 -8.54
N LYS A 193 1.79 -11.74 -9.41
CA LYS A 193 2.63 -11.27 -10.51
C LYS A 193 2.59 -9.76 -10.65
N HIS A 194 3.68 -9.20 -11.17
CA HIS A 194 3.72 -7.82 -11.59
C HIS A 194 3.55 -7.74 -13.12
N ALA A 195 2.43 -7.16 -13.57
CA ALA A 195 2.14 -7.00 -14.98
C ALA A 195 2.90 -5.79 -15.57
N ALA A 196 3.30 -5.89 -16.84
CA ALA A 196 3.95 -4.78 -17.54
C ALA A 196 2.97 -3.66 -17.95
N SER A 197 1.67 -3.96 -18.04
CA SER A 197 0.63 -3.01 -18.46
C SER A 197 -0.75 -3.42 -17.98
N LEU A 198 -1.72 -2.48 -18.02
CA LEU A 198 -3.14 -2.81 -17.81
C LEU A 198 -3.67 -3.87 -18.79
N ARG A 199 -3.13 -3.91 -20.02
CA ARG A 199 -3.57 -4.87 -21.05
C ARG A 199 -3.14 -6.30 -20.72
N SER A 200 -1.96 -6.46 -20.12
CA SER A 200 -1.45 -7.77 -19.70
C SER A 200 -1.98 -8.22 -18.34
N LEU A 201 -2.60 -7.33 -17.56
CA LEU A 201 -2.98 -7.57 -16.16
C LEU A 201 -3.81 -8.86 -15.97
N LYS A 202 -4.84 -9.05 -16.79
CA LYS A 202 -5.68 -10.26 -16.73
C LYS A 202 -4.93 -11.54 -17.13
N ALA A 203 -4.11 -11.46 -18.18
CA ALA A 203 -3.35 -12.62 -18.63
C ALA A 203 -2.30 -13.04 -17.58
N GLU A 204 -1.69 -12.08 -16.89
CA GLU A 204 -0.73 -12.36 -15.81
C GLU A 204 -1.41 -12.97 -14.57
N SER A 205 -2.63 -12.55 -14.22
CA SER A 205 -3.35 -13.17 -13.09
C SER A 205 -3.80 -14.59 -13.43
N GLU A 206 -4.19 -14.84 -14.68
CA GLU A 206 -4.46 -16.19 -15.19
C GLU A 206 -3.19 -17.05 -15.13
N ALA A 207 -2.04 -16.53 -15.59
CA ALA A 207 -0.76 -17.25 -15.52
C ALA A 207 -0.33 -17.55 -14.07
N ALA A 208 -0.57 -16.63 -13.13
CA ALA A 208 -0.31 -16.86 -11.71
C ALA A 208 -1.22 -17.97 -11.14
N ALA A 209 -2.49 -18.00 -11.51
CA ALA A 209 -3.40 -19.06 -11.10
C ALA A 209 -2.96 -20.42 -11.67
N GLU A 210 -2.58 -20.47 -12.95
CA GLU A 210 -2.08 -21.68 -13.58
C GLU A 210 -0.79 -22.19 -12.92
N GLN A 211 0.11 -21.30 -12.52
CA GLN A 211 1.32 -21.67 -11.77
C GLN A 211 1.00 -22.42 -10.46
N ILE A 212 -0.07 -22.04 -9.74
CA ILE A 212 -0.53 -22.78 -8.55
C ILE A 212 -0.88 -24.23 -8.90
N ARG A 213 -1.52 -24.45 -10.04
CA ARG A 213 -1.89 -25.79 -10.54
C ARG A 213 -0.68 -26.59 -10.98
N GLU A 214 0.18 -25.99 -11.81
CA GLU A 214 1.39 -26.65 -12.35
C GLU A 214 2.31 -27.16 -11.24
N LYS A 215 2.38 -26.41 -10.14
CA LYS A 215 3.21 -26.73 -8.99
C LYS A 215 2.51 -27.58 -7.95
N GLN A 216 1.24 -27.91 -8.17
CA GLN A 216 0.43 -28.79 -7.35
C GLN A 216 0.38 -28.37 -5.87
N TYR A 217 0.34 -27.05 -5.62
CA TYR A 217 0.40 -26.54 -4.24
C TYR A 217 -0.81 -26.96 -3.42
N ILE A 218 -1.99 -27.03 -4.05
CA ILE A 218 -3.23 -27.45 -3.38
C ILE A 218 -3.14 -28.94 -3.01
N GLU A 219 -2.68 -29.77 -3.94
CA GLU A 219 -2.55 -31.22 -3.78
C GLU A 219 -1.61 -31.58 -2.62
N GLY A 220 -0.54 -30.80 -2.42
CA GLY A 220 0.33 -30.94 -1.25
C GLY A 220 -0.44 -30.84 0.07
N TYR A 221 -1.27 -29.80 0.24
CA TYR A 221 -2.09 -29.64 1.44
C TYR A 221 -3.19 -30.71 1.56
N LEU A 222 -3.78 -31.14 0.45
CA LEU A 222 -4.76 -32.24 0.47
C LEU A 222 -4.11 -33.55 0.94
N ALA A 223 -2.86 -33.82 0.52
CA ALA A 223 -2.10 -34.97 0.98
C ALA A 223 -1.74 -34.90 2.48
N ASP A 224 -1.57 -33.68 3.02
CA ASP A 224 -1.35 -33.42 4.45
C ASP A 224 -2.64 -33.52 5.30
N GLY A 225 -3.80 -33.82 4.67
CA GLY A 225 -5.06 -34.13 5.36
C GLY A 225 -6.09 -33.00 5.39
N TYR A 226 -5.80 -31.85 4.77
CA TYR A 226 -6.79 -30.79 4.60
C TYR A 226 -7.85 -31.17 3.56
N THR A 227 -9.08 -30.71 3.73
CA THR A 227 -10.20 -31.15 2.87
C THR A 227 -10.56 -30.16 1.76
N ASP A 228 -10.21 -28.88 1.89
CA ASP A 228 -10.55 -27.87 0.88
C ASP A 228 -9.56 -26.72 0.83
N PHE A 229 -9.19 -26.34 -0.39
CA PHE A 229 -8.36 -25.17 -0.70
C PHE A 229 -8.87 -24.51 -1.98
N ILE A 230 -8.71 -23.19 -2.05
CA ILE A 230 -8.92 -22.40 -3.27
C ILE A 230 -7.63 -21.66 -3.62
N GLY A 231 -7.22 -21.75 -4.88
CA GLY A 231 -6.10 -21.00 -5.44
C GLY A 231 -6.54 -19.69 -6.10
N TYR A 232 -5.72 -18.65 -6.00
CA TYR A 232 -5.91 -17.36 -6.65
C TYR A 232 -4.60 -16.84 -7.26
N GLY A 233 -4.64 -16.53 -8.56
CA GLY A 233 -3.62 -15.71 -9.19
C GLY A 233 -3.99 -14.24 -9.10
N ILE A 234 -3.08 -13.40 -8.60
CA ILE A 234 -3.28 -11.96 -8.50
C ILE A 234 -2.19 -11.25 -9.29
N ALA A 235 -2.58 -10.43 -10.26
CA ALA A 235 -1.63 -9.57 -10.95
C ALA A 235 -1.84 -8.11 -10.58
N PHE A 236 -0.74 -7.38 -10.43
CA PHE A 236 -0.71 -5.96 -10.11
C PHE A 236 -0.10 -5.13 -11.23
N TYR A 237 -0.62 -3.94 -11.45
CA TYR A 237 -0.01 -2.90 -12.26
C TYR A 237 -0.40 -1.53 -11.69
N LYS A 238 0.57 -0.87 -11.05
CA LYS A 238 0.33 0.40 -10.34
C LYS A 238 -0.84 0.25 -9.36
N LYS A 239 -1.75 1.22 -9.34
CA LYS A 239 -2.97 1.23 -8.51
C LYS A 239 -4.09 0.32 -9.03
N SER A 240 -3.78 -0.77 -9.73
CA SER A 240 -4.77 -1.69 -10.28
C SER A 240 -4.34 -3.13 -10.14
N CYS A 241 -5.31 -4.01 -9.89
CA CYS A 241 -5.09 -5.44 -9.84
C CYS A 241 -6.20 -6.23 -10.56
N TYR A 242 -5.86 -7.44 -10.98
CA TYR A 242 -6.83 -8.43 -11.43
C TYR A 242 -6.62 -9.72 -10.62
N ILE A 243 -7.73 -10.37 -10.27
CA ILE A 243 -7.74 -11.61 -9.50
C ILE A 243 -8.40 -12.67 -10.36
N THR A 244 -7.74 -13.80 -10.51
CA THR A 244 -8.26 -14.98 -11.20
C THR A 244 -8.30 -16.13 -10.22
N LYS A 245 -9.49 -16.67 -9.94
CA LYS A 245 -9.64 -17.91 -9.19
C LYS A 245 -9.14 -19.08 -10.03
N LEU A 246 -8.39 -19.97 -9.40
CA LEU A 246 -7.99 -21.21 -10.01
C LEU A 246 -9.22 -22.09 -10.27
N ASN A 247 -9.51 -22.33 -11.55
CA ASN A 247 -10.55 -23.28 -11.93
C ASN A 247 -10.11 -24.70 -11.57
N LYS A 248 -10.98 -25.43 -10.87
CA LYS A 248 -10.72 -26.83 -10.48
C LYS A 248 -10.78 -27.79 -11.69
N ASN A 249 -11.27 -27.36 -12.87
CA ASN A 249 -11.40 -28.22 -14.06
C ASN A 249 -11.27 -27.43 -15.39
N ARG A 250 -10.17 -27.64 -16.10
CA ARG A 250 -10.11 -27.83 -17.55
C ARG A 250 -9.07 -28.89 -17.85
#